data_AF-A0A7G8T8M8-F1
#
_entry.id   AF-A0A7G8T8M8-F1
#
_cell.length_a   1.000
_cell.length_b   1.000
_cell.length_c   1.000
_cell.angle_alpha   90.00
_cell.angle_beta   90.00
_cell.angle_gamma   90.00
#
_symmetry.space_group_name_H-M   'P 1'
#
loop_
_entity.id
_entity.type
_entity.pdbx_description
1 polymer ?
#
loop_
_entity_poly.entity_id
_entity_poly.type
_entity_poly.pdbx_seq_one_letter_code
_entity_poly.pdbx_strand_id
1 'polypeptide(L)'
;MDEKTIYGMEDCLPNEDDAFFSGMVVVLKPEALSGERHGVRQLFFCTQGADGIQDAANWPVSAVSLVNGECVRYRRGELLGLLKPELLPDRARLQLSQIRPLDSEIPKEPEFFGYCFLPDGRYASGVPLANDLEVREYIDIQSRYQHRLMICDREDCCVFEMRDGKLIFPTREAPDAQRQEPDNGMELKL
;
A
#
# COMPACT_ATOMS: atom_id res chain seq x y z
N MET A 1 -16.54 3.12 9.18
CA MET A 1 -17.46 1.96 8.97
C MET A 1 -17.46 1.08 10.21
N ASP A 2 -18.59 0.45 10.55
CA ASP A 2 -18.62 -0.56 11.62
C ASP A 2 -17.74 -1.76 11.22
N GLU A 3 -16.84 -2.16 12.11
CA GLU A 3 -15.85 -3.19 11.83
C GLU A 3 -16.52 -4.57 11.82
N LYS A 4 -16.40 -5.31 10.70
CA LYS A 4 -16.99 -6.64 10.58
C LYS A 4 -16.36 -7.60 11.59
N THR A 5 -17.19 -8.39 12.27
CA THR A 5 -16.71 -9.33 13.30
C THR A 5 -15.96 -10.53 12.72
N ILE A 6 -16.32 -11.01 11.52
CA ILE A 6 -15.66 -12.13 10.82
C ILE A 6 -15.79 -11.91 9.30
N TYR A 7 -14.70 -12.12 8.56
CA TYR A 7 -14.69 -12.14 7.09
C TYR A 7 -14.86 -13.57 6.55
N GLY A 8 -15.69 -13.70 5.51
CA GLY A 8 -16.06 -14.92 4.80
C GLY A 8 -15.66 -14.91 3.33
N MET A 9 -15.95 -16.01 2.61
CA MET A 9 -15.65 -16.13 1.17
C MET A 9 -16.38 -15.05 0.35
N GLU A 10 -17.55 -14.62 0.80
CA GLU A 10 -18.35 -13.57 0.14
C GLU A 10 -17.70 -12.18 0.17
N ASP A 11 -16.76 -11.95 1.11
CA ASP A 11 -16.01 -10.70 1.23
C ASP A 11 -14.75 -10.69 0.35
N CYS A 12 -14.42 -11.84 -0.24
CA CYS A 12 -13.26 -11.99 -1.09
C CYS A 12 -13.62 -11.76 -2.56
N LEU A 13 -12.64 -11.35 -3.36
CA LEU A 13 -12.75 -11.38 -4.81
C LEU A 13 -12.90 -12.84 -5.28
N PRO A 14 -13.70 -13.10 -6.34
CA PRO A 14 -13.84 -14.45 -6.88
C PRO A 14 -12.46 -15.02 -7.23
N ASN A 15 -12.21 -16.26 -6.80
CA ASN A 15 -10.93 -16.94 -7.02
C ASN A 15 -10.61 -17.01 -8.51
N GLU A 16 -9.65 -16.23 -8.96
CA GLU A 16 -8.85 -16.63 -10.11
C GLU A 16 -7.78 -17.58 -9.55
N ASP A 17 -7.78 -18.85 -9.99
CA ASP A 17 -6.93 -19.92 -9.44
C ASP A 17 -5.41 -19.58 -9.48
N ASP A 18 -5.02 -18.55 -10.23
CA ASP A 18 -3.67 -18.00 -10.35
C ASP A 18 -3.50 -16.59 -9.72
N ALA A 19 -4.33 -16.19 -8.76
CA ALA A 19 -4.22 -14.87 -8.16
C ALA A 19 -2.85 -14.66 -7.48
N PHE A 20 -2.13 -13.63 -7.95
CA PHE A 20 -0.93 -13.11 -7.30
C PHE A 20 -1.36 -12.40 -6.01
N PHE A 21 -0.99 -12.96 -4.86
CA PHE A 21 -1.28 -12.37 -3.56
C PHE A 21 -0.34 -11.22 -3.21
N SER A 22 0.85 -11.17 -3.82
CA SER A 22 1.86 -10.15 -3.55
C SER A 22 1.30 -8.74 -3.77
N GLY A 23 1.48 -7.86 -2.80
CA GLY A 23 0.98 -6.48 -2.85
C GLY A 23 -0.53 -6.34 -2.64
N MET A 24 -1.19 -7.36 -2.11
CA MET A 24 -2.64 -7.36 -1.88
C MET A 24 -3.00 -7.63 -0.41
N VAL A 25 -4.17 -7.14 0.01
CA VAL A 25 -4.75 -7.50 1.31
C VAL A 25 -5.45 -8.84 1.18
N VAL A 26 -5.04 -9.77 2.04
CA VAL A 26 -5.56 -11.13 2.10
C VAL A 26 -6.35 -11.33 3.38
N VAL A 27 -7.31 -12.24 3.31
CA VAL A 27 -8.09 -12.71 4.45
C VAL A 27 -7.60 -14.09 4.85
N LEU A 28 -7.26 -14.30 6.12
CA LEU A 28 -6.98 -15.62 6.66
C LEU A 28 -8.25 -16.35 7.09
N LYS A 29 -8.22 -17.66 6.96
CA LYS A 29 -9.23 -18.55 7.54
C LYS A 29 -9.25 -18.37 9.06
N PRO A 30 -10.41 -18.30 9.72
CA PRO A 30 -10.51 -18.18 11.17
C PRO A 30 -9.75 -19.27 11.94
N GLU A 31 -9.60 -20.46 11.35
CA GLU A 31 -8.89 -21.61 11.94
C GLU A 31 -7.37 -21.41 12.01
N ALA A 32 -6.82 -20.54 11.16
CA ALA A 32 -5.39 -20.23 11.14
C ALA A 32 -4.99 -19.15 12.17
N LEU A 33 -5.98 -18.49 12.81
CA LEU A 33 -5.73 -17.45 13.80
C LEU A 33 -5.53 -18.04 15.20
N SER A 34 -4.50 -17.56 15.91
CA SER A 34 -4.33 -17.80 17.33
C SER A 34 -5.10 -16.75 18.14
N GLY A 35 -5.99 -17.20 19.05
CA GLY A 35 -6.73 -16.34 19.98
C GLY A 35 -8.12 -15.89 19.51
N GLU A 36 -8.54 -14.71 19.97
CA GLU A 36 -9.89 -14.17 19.69
C GLU A 36 -10.13 -13.94 18.20
N ARG A 37 -11.31 -14.36 17.73
CA ARG A 37 -11.73 -14.30 16.33
C ARG A 37 -12.46 -12.97 16.05
N HIS A 38 -11.69 -11.89 15.94
CA HIS A 38 -12.19 -10.59 15.44
C HIS A 38 -11.78 -10.40 13.98
N GLY A 39 -12.65 -9.80 13.17
CA GLY A 39 -12.51 -9.79 11.71
C GLY A 39 -11.24 -9.11 11.26
N VAL A 40 -10.86 -7.98 11.88
CA VAL A 40 -9.62 -7.28 11.56
C VAL A 40 -8.36 -8.13 11.77
N ARG A 41 -8.41 -9.10 12.69
CA ARG A 41 -7.30 -10.06 12.90
C ARG A 41 -7.16 -11.07 11.78
N GLN A 42 -8.13 -11.18 10.87
CA GLN A 42 -8.02 -11.97 9.64
C GLN A 42 -7.31 -11.22 8.52
N LEU A 43 -7.07 -9.90 8.66
CA LEU A 43 -6.59 -9.06 7.57
C LEU A 43 -5.07 -8.87 7.61
N PHE A 44 -4.42 -9.24 6.51
CA PHE A 44 -2.98 -9.14 6.34
C PHE A 44 -2.63 -8.55 4.98
N PHE A 45 -1.55 -7.77 4.90
CA PHE A 45 -0.98 -7.36 3.64
C PHE A 45 0.11 -8.35 3.23
N CYS A 46 -0.04 -8.97 2.07
CA CYS A 46 0.91 -9.95 1.56
C CYS A 46 2.11 -9.22 0.94
N THR A 47 3.28 -9.43 1.53
CA THR A 47 4.52 -8.74 1.15
C THR A 47 5.33 -9.51 0.13
N GLN A 48 5.29 -10.84 0.12
CA GLN A 48 6.03 -11.62 -0.87
C GLN A 48 5.25 -12.87 -1.26
N GLY A 49 4.93 -12.96 -2.54
CA GLY A 49 4.44 -14.18 -3.18
C GLY A 49 5.59 -15.07 -3.62
N ALA A 50 5.36 -16.38 -3.71
CA ALA A 50 6.31 -17.33 -4.28
C ALA A 50 6.38 -17.16 -5.81
N ASP A 51 6.95 -16.06 -6.27
CA ASP A 51 7.01 -15.76 -7.70
C ASP A 51 7.94 -16.76 -8.41
N GLY A 52 7.38 -17.56 -9.32
CA GLY A 52 8.14 -18.38 -10.26
C GLY A 52 8.62 -19.76 -9.79
N ILE A 53 8.12 -20.29 -8.67
CA ILE A 53 8.56 -21.61 -8.16
C ILE A 53 7.51 -22.70 -8.45
N GLN A 54 7.93 -23.79 -9.09
CA GLN A 54 7.14 -25.01 -9.20
C GLN A 54 6.84 -25.55 -7.80
N ASP A 55 5.56 -25.69 -7.44
CA ASP A 55 5.00 -25.97 -6.09
C ASP A 55 4.69 -24.74 -5.19
N ALA A 56 4.20 -23.66 -5.80
CA ALA A 56 3.69 -22.46 -5.12
C ALA A 56 2.56 -22.70 -4.10
N ALA A 57 1.96 -23.90 -4.06
CA ALA A 57 0.89 -24.24 -3.12
C ALA A 57 1.39 -24.39 -1.67
N ASN A 58 2.66 -24.76 -1.47
CA ASN A 58 3.22 -25.07 -0.16
C ASN A 58 4.26 -24.06 0.35
N TRP A 59 4.58 -23.03 -0.43
CA TRP A 59 5.54 -22.02 -0.01
C TRP A 59 4.94 -21.06 1.04
N PRO A 60 5.67 -20.75 2.12
CA PRO A 60 5.21 -19.75 3.08
C PRO A 60 5.12 -18.37 2.43
N VAL A 61 3.93 -17.76 2.50
CA VAL A 61 3.67 -16.39 2.12
C VAL A 61 4.02 -15.49 3.30
N SER A 62 4.90 -14.51 3.06
CA SER A 62 5.20 -13.47 4.04
C SER A 62 4.09 -12.43 4.01
N ALA A 63 3.58 -12.05 5.18
CA ALA A 63 2.53 -11.06 5.30
C ALA A 63 2.70 -10.20 6.56
N VAL A 64 2.07 -9.02 6.55
CA VAL A 64 2.06 -8.05 7.65
C VAL A 64 0.65 -7.95 8.20
N SER A 65 0.49 -8.14 9.50
CA SER A 65 -0.78 -7.98 10.21
C SER A 65 -1.27 -6.54 10.13
N LEU A 66 -2.51 -6.33 9.67
CA LEU A 66 -3.13 -5.00 9.64
C LEU A 66 -3.68 -4.56 11.01
N VAL A 67 -3.47 -5.36 12.06
CA VAL A 67 -3.84 -5.00 13.44
C VAL A 67 -2.71 -4.30 14.18
N ASN A 68 -1.48 -4.80 13.99
CA ASN A 68 -0.32 -4.42 14.80
C ASN A 68 0.99 -4.26 13.99
N GLY A 69 0.97 -4.52 12.68
CA GLY A 69 2.15 -4.42 11.82
C GLY A 69 3.15 -5.58 11.96
N GLU A 70 2.82 -6.65 12.68
CA GLU A 70 3.74 -7.79 12.84
C GLU A 70 3.87 -8.59 11.54
N CYS A 71 5.12 -8.92 11.18
CA CYS A 71 5.43 -9.83 10.08
C CYS A 71 5.23 -11.29 10.49
N VAL A 72 4.56 -12.04 9.63
CA VAL A 72 4.11 -13.41 9.86
C VAL A 72 4.22 -14.22 8.59
N ARG A 73 4.26 -15.55 8.72
CA ARG A 73 4.30 -16.48 7.59
C ARG A 73 3.13 -17.46 7.65
N TYR A 74 2.46 -17.65 6.52
CA TYR A 74 1.33 -18.56 6.38
C TYR A 74 1.47 -19.43 5.14
N ARG A 75 0.80 -20.58 5.13
CA ARG A 75 0.65 -21.41 3.94
C ARG A 75 -0.47 -20.89 3.07
N ARG A 76 -0.38 -21.05 1.74
CA ARG A 76 -1.45 -20.65 0.81
C ARG A 76 -2.82 -21.24 1.18
N GLY A 77 -2.84 -22.49 1.67
CA GLY A 77 -4.07 -23.15 2.13
C GLY A 77 -4.72 -22.53 3.38
N GLU A 78 -4.04 -21.65 4.10
CA GLU A 78 -4.55 -20.91 5.27
C GLU A 78 -5.24 -19.60 4.84
N LEU A 79 -5.06 -19.18 3.58
CA LEU A 79 -5.74 -18.03 3.00
C LEU A 79 -7.20 -18.40 2.66
N LEU A 80 -8.11 -17.47 2.93
CA LEU A 80 -9.49 -17.50 2.47
C LEU A 80 -9.63 -16.88 1.08
N GLY A 81 -8.93 -15.78 0.82
CA GLY A 81 -8.93 -15.08 -0.47
C GLY A 81 -8.39 -13.64 -0.39
N LEU A 82 -8.52 -12.90 -1.50
CA LEU A 82 -8.21 -11.46 -1.59
C LEU A 82 -9.38 -10.64 -1.08
N LEU A 83 -9.17 -9.76 -0.11
CA LEU A 83 -10.23 -8.89 0.41
C LEU A 83 -10.70 -7.90 -0.67
N LYS A 84 -12.01 -7.71 -0.82
CA LYS A 84 -12.58 -6.59 -1.58
C LYS A 84 -12.11 -5.25 -0.98
N PRO A 85 -11.48 -4.34 -1.75
CA PRO A 85 -10.90 -3.12 -1.19
C PRO A 85 -11.88 -2.22 -0.43
N GLU A 86 -13.15 -2.20 -0.87
CA GLU A 86 -14.22 -1.44 -0.23
C GLU A 86 -14.60 -1.95 1.18
N LEU A 87 -14.20 -3.18 1.53
CA LEU A 87 -14.44 -3.78 2.85
C LEU A 87 -13.28 -3.56 3.82
N LEU A 88 -12.18 -2.93 3.41
CA LEU A 88 -11.06 -2.66 4.29
C LEU A 88 -11.43 -1.58 5.33
N PRO A 89 -11.46 -1.89 6.65
CA PRO A 89 -11.89 -0.94 7.66
C PRO A 89 -10.86 0.17 7.89
N ASP A 90 -11.32 1.30 8.40
CA ASP A 90 -10.51 2.50 8.61
C ASP A 90 -9.24 2.25 9.44
N ARG A 91 -9.33 1.42 10.48
CA ARG A 91 -8.16 1.04 11.30
C ARG A 91 -7.11 0.28 10.48
N ALA A 92 -7.54 -0.67 9.65
CA ALA A 92 -6.64 -1.43 8.79
C ALA A 92 -6.05 -0.56 7.67
N ARG A 93 -6.81 0.40 7.14
CA ARG A 93 -6.31 1.42 6.19
C ARG A 93 -5.18 2.24 6.81
N LEU A 94 -5.33 2.68 8.06
CA LEU A 94 -4.28 3.41 8.77
C LEU A 94 -3.03 2.54 8.96
N GLN A 95 -3.16 1.27 9.35
CA GLN A 95 -2.01 0.38 9.47
C GLN A 95 -1.34 0.10 8.11
N LEU A 96 -2.13 -0.17 7.06
CA LEU A 96 -1.66 -0.39 5.70
C LEU A 96 -0.89 0.84 5.17
N SER A 97 -1.33 2.05 5.53
CA SER A 97 -0.65 3.29 5.12
C SER A 97 0.79 3.37 5.60
N GLN A 98 1.16 2.65 6.66
CA GLN A 98 2.52 2.65 7.21
C GLN A 98 3.42 1.57 6.58
N ILE A 99 2.87 0.73 5.70
CA ILE A 99 3.64 -0.30 5.01
C ILE A 99 4.39 0.37 3.85
N ARG A 100 5.72 0.32 3.94
CA ARG A 100 6.64 0.79 2.90
C ARG A 100 6.79 -0.27 1.80
N PRO A 101 7.25 0.14 0.61
CA PRO A 101 7.69 -0.80 -0.41
C PRO A 101 8.65 -1.84 0.15
N LEU A 102 8.57 -3.03 -0.44
CA LEU A 102 9.15 -4.24 0.10
C LEU A 102 10.68 -4.16 0.14
N ASP A 103 11.26 -4.60 1.27
CA ASP A 103 12.70 -4.69 1.47
C ASP A 103 13.50 -3.37 1.49
N SER A 104 12.85 -2.20 1.63
CA SER A 104 13.55 -0.92 1.80
C SER A 104 13.78 -0.54 3.28
N GLU A 105 15.02 -0.21 3.64
CA GLU A 105 15.35 0.43 4.92
C GLU A 105 14.75 1.84 5.01
N ILE A 106 14.44 2.32 6.22
CA ILE A 106 13.93 3.69 6.39
C ILE A 106 15.03 4.67 6.00
N PRO A 107 14.82 5.54 4.99
CA PRO A 107 15.85 6.47 4.55
C PRO A 107 16.15 7.47 5.66
N LYS A 108 17.45 7.72 5.87
CA LYS A 108 17.90 8.75 6.82
C LYS A 108 17.58 10.15 6.33
N GLU A 109 17.64 10.34 5.01
CA GLU A 109 17.32 11.58 4.31
C GLU A 109 16.26 11.28 3.25
N PRO A 110 14.97 11.20 3.62
CA PRO A 110 13.90 10.99 2.65
C PRO A 110 13.83 12.15 1.65
N GLU A 111 13.55 11.83 0.39
CA GLU A 111 13.22 12.81 -0.65
C GLU A 111 11.73 13.11 -0.71
N PHE A 112 10.91 12.15 -0.28
CA PHE A 112 9.47 12.26 -0.31
C PHE A 112 8.83 11.73 0.97
N PHE A 113 7.59 12.16 1.19
CA PHE A 113 6.73 11.67 2.26
C PHE A 113 5.36 11.30 1.71
N GLY A 114 4.94 10.06 1.98
CA GLY A 114 3.63 9.55 1.60
C GLY A 114 2.60 9.66 2.72
N TYR A 115 1.39 10.11 2.39
CA TYR A 115 0.29 10.31 3.33
C TYR A 115 -0.98 9.65 2.81
N CYS A 116 -1.70 8.95 3.68
CA CYS A 116 -3.01 8.38 3.37
C CYS A 116 -4.05 8.91 4.35
N PHE A 117 -5.17 9.43 3.83
CA PHE A 117 -6.23 10.01 4.64
C PHE A 117 -7.50 9.17 4.54
N LEU A 118 -8.14 9.01 5.70
CA LEU A 118 -9.49 8.49 5.82
C LEU A 118 -10.52 9.53 5.34
N PRO A 119 -11.78 9.12 5.05
CA PRO A 119 -12.83 10.04 4.63
C PRO A 119 -13.15 11.16 5.64
N ASP A 120 -12.89 10.92 6.93
CA ASP A 120 -13.07 11.92 8.00
C ASP A 120 -11.83 12.83 8.19
N GLY A 121 -10.82 12.70 7.34
CA GLY A 121 -9.61 13.50 7.36
C GLY A 121 -8.53 13.00 8.33
N ARG A 122 -8.79 11.97 9.15
CA ARG A 122 -7.73 11.35 9.97
C ARG A 122 -6.68 10.68 9.08
N TYR A 123 -5.44 10.71 9.51
CA TYR A 123 -4.31 10.08 8.83
C TYR A 123 -3.26 9.65 9.85
N ALA A 124 -2.39 8.72 9.45
CA ALA A 124 -1.22 8.31 10.23
C ALA A 124 0.01 9.18 9.87
N SER A 125 1.15 8.93 10.50
CA SER A 125 2.39 9.65 10.19
C SER A 125 2.79 9.52 8.72
N GLY A 126 3.43 10.57 8.19
CA GLY A 126 4.01 10.54 6.85
C GLY A 126 5.07 9.45 6.72
N VAL A 127 4.97 8.67 5.65
CA VAL A 127 5.90 7.57 5.37
C VAL A 127 7.09 8.11 4.59
N PRO A 128 8.32 8.00 5.11
CA PRO A 128 9.52 8.48 4.41
C PRO A 128 9.85 7.57 3.22
N LEU A 129 10.11 8.18 2.07
CA LEU A 129 10.42 7.51 0.81
C LEU A 129 11.69 8.10 0.21
N ALA A 130 12.59 7.23 -0.24
CA ALA A 130 13.95 7.63 -0.60
C ALA A 130 14.07 8.24 -2.01
N ASN A 131 13.23 7.81 -2.95
CA ASN A 131 13.35 8.16 -4.36
C ASN A 131 12.04 7.82 -5.12
N ASP A 132 12.00 8.15 -6.42
CA ASP A 132 10.85 7.92 -7.29
C ASP A 132 10.40 6.44 -7.39
N LEU A 133 11.31 5.47 -7.23
CA LEU A 133 10.94 4.05 -7.27
C LEU A 133 10.09 3.69 -6.07
N GLU A 134 10.52 4.08 -4.87
CA GLU A 134 9.73 3.87 -3.65
C GLU A 134 8.40 4.62 -3.69
N VAL A 135 8.36 5.83 -4.29
CA VAL A 135 7.11 6.57 -4.51
C VAL A 135 6.16 5.77 -5.38
N ARG A 136 6.62 5.23 -6.51
CA ARG A 136 5.78 4.41 -7.41
C ARG A 136 5.25 3.17 -6.71
N GLU A 137 6.10 2.42 -6.03
CA GLU A 137 5.70 1.20 -5.33
C GLU A 137 4.72 1.50 -4.18
N TYR A 138 4.92 2.61 -3.45
CA TYR A 138 4.00 3.05 -2.42
C TYR A 138 2.64 3.43 -3.04
N ILE A 139 2.62 4.16 -4.16
CA ILE A 139 1.37 4.47 -4.87
C ILE A 139 0.65 3.19 -5.31
N ASP A 140 1.36 2.21 -5.86
CA ASP A 140 0.79 0.95 -6.33
C ASP A 140 0.10 0.16 -5.22
N ILE A 141 0.68 0.16 -4.03
CA ILE A 141 0.11 -0.48 -2.85
C ILE A 141 -1.12 0.31 -2.36
N GLN A 142 -0.96 1.61 -2.16
CA GLN A 142 -1.94 2.41 -1.41
C GLN A 142 -3.17 2.83 -2.25
N SER A 143 -2.99 3.09 -3.55
CA SER A 143 -4.05 3.58 -4.45
C SER A 143 -5.29 2.69 -4.52
N ARG A 144 -5.12 1.38 -4.25
CA ARG A 144 -6.21 0.39 -4.29
C ARG A 144 -7.15 0.48 -3.10
N TYR A 145 -6.67 0.92 -1.94
CA TYR A 145 -7.38 0.78 -0.67
C TYR A 145 -7.71 2.11 0.01
N GLN A 146 -6.92 3.14 -0.28
CA GLN A 146 -7.00 4.40 0.45
C GLN A 146 -8.04 5.35 -0.16
N HIS A 147 -8.73 6.09 0.71
CA HIS A 147 -9.68 7.11 0.25
C HIS A 147 -8.94 8.28 -0.44
N ARG A 148 -7.84 8.73 0.16
CA ARG A 148 -6.98 9.77 -0.40
C ARG A 148 -5.51 9.44 -0.13
N LEU A 149 -4.68 9.61 -1.14
CA LEU A 149 -3.24 9.40 -1.12
C LEU A 149 -2.56 10.67 -1.61
N MET A 150 -1.54 11.14 -0.90
CA MET A 150 -0.77 12.33 -1.23
C MET A 150 0.71 12.06 -1.04
N ILE A 151 1.55 12.53 -1.95
CA ILE A 151 3.00 12.52 -1.83
C ILE A 151 3.49 13.96 -1.81
N CYS A 152 4.32 14.29 -0.83
CA CYS A 152 5.04 15.55 -0.78
C CYS A 152 6.54 15.33 -0.96
N ASP A 153 7.26 16.32 -1.47
CA ASP A 153 8.72 16.36 -1.45
C ASP A 153 9.27 16.86 -0.08
N ARG A 154 10.59 17.08 -0.01
CA ARG A 154 11.28 17.57 1.20
C ARG A 154 10.90 18.98 1.64
N GLU A 155 10.31 19.77 0.73
CA GLU A 155 9.90 21.15 0.98
C GLU A 155 8.40 21.24 1.35
N ASP A 156 7.78 20.10 1.68
CA ASP A 156 6.33 19.96 1.93
C ASP A 156 5.46 20.35 0.73
N CYS A 157 6.02 20.38 -0.49
CA CYS A 157 5.26 20.62 -1.70
C CYS A 157 4.58 19.33 -2.16
N CYS A 158 3.27 19.37 -2.41
CA CYS A 158 2.53 18.24 -2.97
C CYS A 158 2.99 17.97 -4.41
N VAL A 159 3.52 16.78 -4.66
CA VAL A 159 3.98 16.32 -5.98
C VAL A 159 3.06 15.28 -6.61
N PHE A 160 2.19 14.65 -5.82
CA PHE A 160 1.17 13.72 -6.29
C PHE A 160 -0.03 13.71 -5.34
N GLU A 161 -1.24 13.65 -5.89
CA GLU A 161 -2.46 13.46 -5.12
C GLU A 161 -3.47 12.60 -5.88
N MET A 162 -4.08 11.64 -5.20
CA MET A 162 -5.17 10.81 -5.68
C MET A 162 -6.28 10.74 -4.64
N ARG A 163 -7.54 10.77 -5.09
CA ARG A 163 -8.71 10.59 -4.23
C ARG A 163 -9.76 9.72 -4.90
N ASP A 164 -10.27 8.73 -4.18
CA ASP A 164 -11.26 7.76 -4.66
C ASP A 164 -10.87 7.14 -6.02
N GLY A 165 -9.60 6.74 -6.14
CA GLY A 165 -9.03 6.15 -7.37
C GLY A 165 -8.82 7.13 -8.52
N LYS A 166 -9.04 8.44 -8.32
CA LYS A 166 -8.88 9.47 -9.35
C LYS A 166 -7.67 10.35 -9.07
N LEU A 167 -6.80 10.51 -10.05
CA LEU A 167 -5.67 11.43 -9.99
C LEU A 167 -6.19 12.87 -9.87
N ILE A 168 -5.74 13.57 -8.83
CA ILE A 168 -6.04 14.98 -8.54
C ILE A 168 -4.84 15.86 -8.91
N PHE A 169 -3.62 15.42 -8.59
CA PHE A 169 -2.39 16.14 -8.92
C PHE A 169 -1.28 15.16 -9.36
N PRO A 170 -0.49 15.49 -10.40
CA PRO A 170 -0.66 16.64 -11.29
C PRO A 170 -1.95 16.52 -12.13
N THR A 171 -2.69 17.63 -12.25
CA THR A 171 -3.82 17.69 -13.19
C THR A 171 -3.30 17.61 -14.62
N ARG A 172 -4.07 17.00 -15.54
CA ARG A 172 -3.75 16.96 -16.99
C ARG A 172 -3.49 18.34 -17.62
N GLU A 173 -3.93 19.42 -16.95
CA GLU A 173 -3.80 20.81 -17.39
C GLU A 173 -2.62 21.56 -16.75
N ALA A 174 -1.84 20.94 -15.85
CA ALA A 174 -0.62 21.55 -15.35
C ALA A 174 0.49 21.36 -16.40
N PRO A 175 0.92 22.41 -17.11
CA PRO A 175 2.07 22.28 -18.01
C PRO A 175 3.30 21.90 -17.18
N ASP A 176 4.22 21.15 -17.78
CA ASP A 176 5.52 20.74 -17.23
C ASP A 176 6.29 21.92 -16.60
N ALA A 177 5.98 22.30 -15.37
CA ALA A 177 6.64 23.38 -14.65
C ALA A 177 7.87 22.92 -13.86
N GLN A 178 8.32 21.68 -14.07
CA GLN A 178 9.47 21.08 -13.37
C GLN A 178 10.66 20.71 -14.26
N ARG A 179 10.68 21.11 -15.54
CA ARG A 179 11.95 21.15 -16.29
C ARG A 179 12.64 22.49 -16.05
N GLN A 180 13.26 22.65 -14.87
CA GLN A 180 14.35 23.61 -14.74
C GLN A 180 15.53 23.06 -15.55
N GLU A 181 15.59 23.42 -16.83
CA GLU A 181 16.85 23.42 -17.57
C GLU A 181 17.77 24.44 -16.88
N PRO A 182 19.01 24.10 -16.51
CA PRO A 182 19.96 25.12 -16.07
C PRO A 182 20.23 26.04 -17.27
N ASP A 183 19.89 27.32 -17.09
CA ASP A 183 20.23 28.44 -17.96
C ASP A 183 21.76 28.54 -18.06
N ASN A 184 22.33 27.80 -19.02
CA ASN A 184 23.75 27.88 -19.33
C ASN A 184 23.95 29.08 -20.26
N GLY A 185 23.86 30.26 -19.65
CA GLY A 185 24.14 31.54 -20.28
C GLY A 185 25.50 31.52 -20.97
N MET A 186 25.47 31.55 -22.30
CA MET A 186 26.64 31.87 -23.11
C MET A 186 27.12 33.27 -22.79
N GLU A 187 28.37 33.37 -22.33
CA GLU A 187 29.20 34.52 -22.64
C GLU A 187 30.63 34.01 -22.84
N LEU A 188 31.17 34.17 -24.05
CA LEU A 188 32.51 34.72 -24.21
C LEU A 188 32.61 35.44 -25.55
N LYS A 189 33.16 36.65 -25.44
CA LYS A 189 33.22 37.74 -26.40
C LYS A 189 34.21 37.45 -27.54
N LEU A 190 33.90 38.08 -28.68
CA LEU A 190 34.71 38.39 -29.87
C LEU A 190 36.21 38.10 -29.80
#